data_AF-A0A8T3SVB4-F1
#
_entry.id   AF-A0A8T3SVB4-F1
#
_cell.length_a   1.000
_cell.length_b   1.000
_cell.length_c   1.000
_cell.angle_alpha   90.00
_cell.angle_beta   90.00
_cell.angle_gamma   90.00
#
_symmetry.space_group_name_H-M   'P 1'
#
loop_
_entity.id
_entity.type
_entity.pdbx_description
1 polymer ?
#
loop_
_entity_poly.entity_id
_entity_poly.type
_entity_poly.pdbx_seq_one_letter_code
_entity_poly.pdbx_strand_id
1 'polypeptide(L)'
;MPPIFQPEVAAEAILWAAEHVPRELHVGASTELAILGEKVAPGLMDRYLAGAAWDGQMQDEPEEPGRPDNLYQPLPGDRGAHGAFDSRARDRSPYLWLAQHRFVDRGVAVALGIVAAIWTMRSRRRH
;
A
#
# COMPACT_ATOMS: atom_id res chain seq x y z
N MET A 1 -10.47 -0.39 -6.70
CA MET A 1 -10.17 -0.02 -5.30
C MET A 1 -8.76 -0.45 -4.92
N PRO A 2 -7.95 0.42 -4.29
CA PRO A 2 -6.72 -0.02 -3.65
C PRO A 2 -7.02 -1.12 -2.60
N PRO A 3 -6.04 -1.96 -2.25
CA PRO A 3 -6.23 -2.99 -1.23
C PRO A 3 -6.62 -2.34 0.11
N ILE A 4 -7.58 -2.97 0.78
CA ILE A 4 -7.92 -2.65 2.16
C ILE A 4 -6.86 -3.33 3.03
N PHE A 5 -6.28 -2.60 3.98
CA PHE A 5 -5.33 -3.14 4.95
C PHE A 5 -5.95 -3.14 6.33
N GLN A 6 -5.53 -4.11 7.15
CA GLN A 6 -5.85 -4.11 8.57
C GLN A 6 -5.20 -2.91 9.28
N PRO A 7 -5.78 -2.44 10.41
CA PRO A 7 -5.25 -1.32 11.17
C PRO A 7 -3.79 -1.52 11.62
N GLU A 8 -3.37 -2.76 11.87
CA GLU A 8 -2.00 -3.10 12.27
C GLU A 8 -0.96 -2.68 11.23
N VAL A 9 -1.29 -2.76 9.92
CA VAL A 9 -0.37 -2.36 8.85
C VAL A 9 -0.12 -0.85 8.89
N ALA A 10 -1.17 -0.06 9.16
CA ALA A 10 -1.03 1.38 9.33
C ALA A 10 -0.27 1.71 10.63
N ALA A 11 -0.56 1.01 11.72
CA ALA A 11 0.15 1.17 13.00
C ALA A 11 1.65 0.87 12.86
N GLU A 12 2.01 -0.22 12.19
CA GLU A 12 3.40 -0.59 11.88
C GLU A 12 4.09 0.50 11.05
N ALA A 13 3.43 0.98 9.98
CA ALA A 13 3.97 2.04 9.13
C ALA A 13 4.21 3.35 9.90
N ILE A 14 3.26 3.75 10.77
CA ILE A 14 3.38 4.95 11.60
C ILE A 14 4.52 4.80 12.60
N LEU A 15 4.61 3.66 13.30
CA LEU A 15 5.68 3.38 14.25
C LEU A 15 7.05 3.45 13.56
N TRP A 16 7.20 2.75 12.43
CA TRP A 16 8.45 2.75 11.68
C TRP A 16 8.82 4.16 11.20
N ALA A 17 7.85 4.93 10.69
CA ALA A 17 8.08 6.30 10.24
C ALA A 17 8.48 7.24 11.38
N ALA A 18 7.92 7.06 12.58
CA ALA A 18 8.30 7.84 13.76
C ALA A 18 9.75 7.58 14.17
N GLU A 19 10.24 6.35 14.02
CA GLU A 19 11.62 5.96 14.36
C GLU A 19 12.64 6.37 13.29
N HIS A 20 12.27 6.33 12.01
CA HIS A 20 13.20 6.52 10.88
C HIS A 20 13.07 7.88 10.19
N VAL A 21 12.02 8.65 10.51
CA VAL A 21 11.71 9.99 10.00
C VAL A 21 11.86 10.12 8.47
N PRO A 22 11.21 9.24 7.68
CA PRO A 22 11.21 9.37 6.22
C PRO A 22 10.44 10.64 5.82
N ARG A 23 10.80 11.24 4.67
CA ARG A 23 10.02 12.36 4.11
C ARG A 23 8.61 11.94 3.69
N GLU A 24 8.47 10.71 3.21
CA GLU A 24 7.23 10.11 2.75
C GLU A 24 7.37 8.58 2.82
N LEU A 25 6.29 7.89 3.22
CA LEU A 25 6.22 6.44 3.28
C LEU A 25 4.87 5.98 2.72
N HIS A 26 4.89 5.19 1.67
CA HIS A 26 3.68 4.59 1.11
C HIS A 26 3.47 3.18 1.65
N VAL A 27 2.24 2.90 2.05
CA VAL A 27 1.86 1.60 2.62
C VAL A 27 1.58 0.57 1.54
N GLY A 28 1.00 0.96 0.40
CA GLY A 28 0.61 0.05 -0.67
C GLY A 28 1.26 0.37 -2.00
N ALA A 29 1.67 -0.66 -2.74
CA ALA A 29 2.17 -0.52 -4.12
C ALA A 29 1.14 0.14 -5.05
N SER A 30 -0.15 0.03 -4.74
CA SER A 30 -1.23 0.70 -5.48
C SER A 30 -1.06 2.22 -5.49
N THR A 31 -0.54 2.81 -4.42
CA THR A 31 -0.33 4.26 -4.31
C THR A 31 0.75 4.70 -5.29
N GLU A 32 1.90 4.01 -5.29
CA GLU A 32 2.99 4.28 -6.23
C GLU A 32 2.58 4.07 -7.68
N LEU A 33 1.82 3.01 -7.96
CA LEU A 33 1.31 2.74 -9.30
C LEU A 33 0.34 3.83 -9.77
N ALA A 34 -0.51 4.34 -8.88
CA ALA A 34 -1.39 5.46 -9.18
C ALA A 34 -0.58 6.74 -9.47
N ILE A 35 0.41 7.07 -8.63
CA ILE A 35 1.30 8.22 -8.84
C ILE A 35 2.07 8.10 -10.17
N LEU A 36 2.58 6.91 -10.48
CA LEU A 36 3.30 6.67 -11.73
C LEU A 36 2.36 6.79 -12.94
N GLY A 37 1.15 6.22 -12.85
CA GLY A 37 0.17 6.31 -13.92
C GLY A 37 -0.29 7.75 -14.17
N GLU A 38 -0.47 8.54 -13.10
CA GLU A 38 -0.79 9.97 -13.20
C GLU A 38 0.32 10.75 -13.94
N LYS A 39 1.59 10.42 -13.66
CA LYS A 39 2.74 11.05 -14.34
C LYS A 39 2.84 10.68 -15.83
N VAL A 40 2.41 9.47 -16.20
CA VAL A 40 2.56 8.94 -17.57
C VAL A 40 1.36 9.28 -18.45
N ALA A 41 0.14 9.18 -17.91
CA ALA A 41 -1.10 9.33 -18.66
C ALA A 41 -2.21 9.94 -17.78
N PRO A 42 -2.11 11.23 -17.40
CA PRO A 42 -2.99 11.87 -16.42
C PRO A 42 -4.47 11.77 -16.81
N GLY A 43 -4.85 12.16 -18.04
CA GLY A 43 -6.24 12.11 -18.47
C GLY A 43 -6.86 10.72 -18.57
N LEU A 44 -6.05 9.66 -18.72
CA LEU A 44 -6.52 8.27 -18.65
C LEU A 44 -6.71 7.85 -17.19
N MET A 45 -5.75 8.20 -16.34
CA MET A 45 -5.79 7.90 -14.92
C MET A 45 -6.96 8.62 -14.23
N ASP A 46 -7.20 9.90 -14.54
CA ASP A 46 -8.35 10.67 -14.07
C ASP A 46 -9.69 9.95 -14.35
N ARG A 47 -9.88 9.48 -15.59
CA ARG A 47 -11.11 8.77 -15.97
C ARG A 47 -11.26 7.44 -15.25
N TYR A 48 -10.16 6.69 -15.15
CA TYR A 48 -10.15 5.41 -14.46
C TYR A 48 -10.44 5.60 -12.96
N LEU A 49 -9.76 6.53 -12.30
CA LEU A 49 -9.93 6.82 -10.89
C LEU A 49 -11.31 7.38 -10.59
N ALA A 50 -11.89 8.22 -11.45
CA ALA A 50 -13.24 8.74 -11.26
C ALA A 50 -14.29 7.60 -11.17
N GLY A 51 -14.25 6.64 -12.10
CA GLY A 51 -15.15 5.49 -12.06
C GLY A 51 -14.83 4.54 -10.91
N ALA A 52 -13.56 4.15 -10.77
CA ALA A 52 -13.14 3.19 -9.76
C ALA A 52 -13.36 3.70 -8.33
N ALA A 53 -13.21 5.01 -8.09
CA ALA A 53 -13.47 5.65 -6.80
C ALA A 53 -14.95 5.60 -6.45
N TRP A 54 -15.82 5.96 -7.39
CA TRP A 54 -17.26 5.93 -7.19
C TRP A 54 -17.75 4.52 -6.83
N ASP A 55 -17.44 3.54 -7.68
CA ASP A 55 -17.91 2.17 -7.50
C ASP A 55 -17.37 1.52 -6.22
N GLY A 56 -16.16 1.90 -5.82
CA GLY A 56 -15.51 1.29 -4.68
C GLY A 56 -15.80 1.93 -3.32
N GLN A 57 -16.40 3.13 -3.29
CA GLN A 57 -16.87 3.78 -2.07
C GLN A 57 -18.35 3.46 -1.78
N MET A 58 -19.08 2.96 -2.77
CA MET A 58 -20.47 2.54 -2.61
C MET A 58 -20.56 1.10 -2.11
N GLN A 59 -21.59 0.81 -1.32
CA GLN A 59 -22.00 -0.55 -0.96
C GLN A 59 -23.47 -0.72 -1.32
N ASP A 60 -23.83 -1.90 -1.84
CA ASP A 60 -25.20 -2.22 -2.26
C ASP A 60 -26.14 -2.49 -1.06
N GLU A 61 -25.56 -2.64 0.14
CA GLU A 61 -26.28 -2.90 1.38
C GLU A 61 -26.98 -1.62 1.85
N PRO A 62 -28.31 -1.65 2.03
CA PRO A 62 -29.06 -0.50 2.53
C PRO A 62 -28.63 -0.19 3.97
N GLU A 63 -28.58 1.10 4.29
CA GLU A 63 -28.31 1.58 5.64
C GLU A 63 -29.34 1.02 6.63
N GLU A 64 -28.87 0.51 7.77
CA GLU A 64 -29.74 0.05 8.85
C GLU A 64 -30.60 1.22 9.39
N PRO A 65 -31.94 1.11 9.39
CA PRO A 65 -32.78 2.19 9.89
C PRO A 65 -32.46 2.52 11.36
N GLY A 66 -32.11 3.79 11.61
CA GLY A 66 -31.77 4.25 12.95
C GLY A 66 -30.38 3.87 13.43
N ARG A 67 -29.46 3.47 12.53
CA ARG A 67 -28.05 3.27 12.90
C ARG A 67 -27.51 4.54 13.56
N PRO A 68 -26.94 4.45 14.76
CA PRO A 68 -26.47 5.62 15.48
C PRO A 68 -25.19 6.15 14.82
N ASP A 69 -25.13 7.47 14.59
CA ASP A 69 -23.98 8.15 14.02
C ASP A 69 -23.05 8.74 15.10
N ASN A 70 -21.88 9.19 14.68
CA ASN A 70 -20.88 9.83 15.54
C ASN A 70 -20.49 11.24 15.07
N LEU A 71 -21.37 11.93 14.32
CA LEU A 71 -21.02 13.21 13.67
C LEU A 71 -20.87 14.34 14.70
N TYR A 72 -21.75 14.37 15.71
CA TYR A 72 -21.74 15.42 16.74
C TYR A 72 -21.22 14.94 18.09
N GLN A 73 -21.38 13.66 18.40
CA GLN A 73 -20.98 13.08 19.68
C GLN A 73 -20.41 11.68 19.45
N PRO A 74 -19.39 11.26 20.22
CA PRO A 74 -18.90 9.90 20.13
C PRO A 74 -19.97 8.91 20.57
N LEU A 75 -19.97 7.75 19.92
CA LEU A 75 -20.79 6.62 20.37
C LEU A 75 -20.20 6.04 21.66
N PRO A 76 -21.03 5.63 22.63
CA PRO A 76 -20.52 5.02 23.85
C PRO A 76 -19.82 3.68 23.59
N GLY A 77 -18.80 3.38 24.38
CA GLY A 77 -18.04 2.12 24.35
C GLY A 77 -16.77 2.15 23.47
N ASP A 78 -16.01 1.06 23.53
CA ASP A 78 -14.88 0.80 22.63
C ASP A 78 -15.37 -0.01 21.43
N ARG A 79 -15.13 0.50 20.22
CA ARG A 79 -15.53 -0.15 18.97
C ARG A 79 -14.46 -1.11 18.43
N GLY A 80 -13.29 -1.16 19.06
CA GLY A 80 -12.13 -1.90 18.58
C GLY A 80 -11.46 -1.23 17.38
N ALA A 81 -10.33 -1.79 16.94
CA ALA A 81 -9.58 -1.31 15.77
C ALA A 81 -10.09 -1.87 14.43
N HIS A 82 -10.76 -3.02 14.50
CA HIS A 82 -11.25 -3.80 13.37
C HIS A 82 -12.66 -3.36 12.92
N GLY A 83 -12.99 -3.60 11.66
CA GLY A 83 -14.20 -3.04 11.06
C GLY A 83 -14.93 -3.97 10.08
N ALA A 84 -15.97 -3.44 9.44
CA ALA A 84 -16.81 -4.20 8.50
C ALA A 84 -16.05 -4.79 7.30
N PHE A 85 -14.82 -4.33 7.04
CA PHE A 85 -13.98 -4.79 5.94
C PHE A 85 -12.98 -5.87 6.34
N ASP A 86 -12.97 -6.34 7.58
CA ASP A 86 -12.02 -7.32 8.10
C ASP A 86 -11.84 -8.54 7.20
N SER A 87 -12.93 -9.07 6.65
CA SER A 87 -12.92 -10.26 5.77
C SER A 87 -12.23 -10.03 4.43
N ARG A 88 -12.04 -8.76 4.02
CA ARG A 88 -11.39 -8.35 2.77
C ARG A 88 -10.05 -7.63 3.01
N ALA A 89 -9.77 -7.27 4.26
CA ALA A 89 -8.57 -6.56 4.65
C ALA A 89 -7.35 -7.49 4.65
N ARG A 90 -6.20 -6.93 4.28
CA ARG A 90 -4.92 -7.64 4.26
C ARG A 90 -4.13 -7.30 5.51
N ASP A 91 -3.63 -8.32 6.18
CA ASP A 91 -2.85 -8.17 7.42
C ASP A 91 -1.40 -7.73 7.16
N ARG A 92 -0.97 -7.71 5.90
CA ARG A 92 0.43 -7.44 5.52
C ARG A 92 0.50 -6.68 4.21
N SER A 93 1.52 -5.83 4.11
CA SER A 93 1.93 -5.20 2.86
C SER A 93 3.37 -5.57 2.49
N PRO A 94 3.58 -6.41 1.46
CA PRO A 94 4.93 -6.71 0.97
C PRO A 94 5.68 -5.46 0.50
N TYR A 95 4.94 -4.47 -0.03
CA TYR A 95 5.51 -3.20 -0.45
C TYR A 95 6.05 -2.41 0.76
N LEU A 96 5.27 -2.32 1.83
CA LEU A 96 5.70 -1.67 3.06
C LEU A 96 6.92 -2.38 3.64
N TRP A 97 6.92 -3.71 3.67
CA TRP A 97 8.07 -4.49 4.13
C TRP A 97 9.35 -4.14 3.36
N LEU A 98 9.31 -4.12 2.02
CA LEU A 98 10.44 -3.69 1.19
C LEU A 98 10.82 -2.23 1.47
N ALA A 99 9.84 -1.34 1.59
CA ALA A 99 10.06 0.08 1.88
C ALA A 99 10.71 0.32 3.24
N GLN A 100 10.51 -0.57 4.21
CA GLN A 100 11.20 -0.54 5.51
C GLN A 100 12.60 -1.18 5.44
N HIS A 101 12.80 -2.20 4.58
CA HIS A 101 14.03 -2.99 4.47
C HIS A 101 14.95 -2.56 3.31
N ARG A 102 14.86 -1.30 2.86
CA ARG A 102 15.54 -0.79 1.64
C ARG A 102 17.06 -1.05 1.58
N PHE A 103 17.72 -1.17 2.73
CA PHE A 103 19.15 -1.51 2.80
C PHE A 103 19.42 -2.97 2.43
N VAL A 104 18.55 -3.89 2.83
CA VAL A 104 18.60 -5.31 2.44
C VAL A 104 18.35 -5.44 0.94
N ASP A 105 17.35 -4.73 0.41
CA ASP A 105 17.02 -4.73 -1.02
C ASP A 105 18.18 -4.22 -1.88
N ARG A 106 18.83 -3.12 -1.46
CA ARG A 106 20.03 -2.60 -2.13
C ARG A 106 21.18 -3.60 -2.10
N GLY A 107 21.39 -4.30 -0.99
CA GLY A 107 22.41 -5.35 -0.86
C GLY A 107 22.16 -6.52 -1.82
N VAL A 108 20.91 -6.98 -1.91
CA VAL A 108 20.51 -8.05 -2.84
C VAL A 108 20.66 -7.60 -4.30
N ALA A 109 20.23 -6.39 -4.64
CA ALA A 109 20.38 -5.84 -5.99
C ALA A 109 21.85 -5.75 -6.42
N VAL A 110 22.73 -5.29 -5.52
CA VAL A 110 24.18 -5.25 -5.77
C VAL A 110 24.75 -6.66 -5.96
N ALA A 111 24.37 -7.62 -5.11
CA ALA A 111 24.83 -9.00 -5.23
C ALA A 111 24.41 -9.64 -6.56
N LEU A 112 23.15 -9.46 -6.98
CA LEU A 112 22.66 -9.94 -8.27
C LEU A 112 23.39 -9.28 -9.46
N GLY A 113 23.67 -7.98 -9.37
CA GLY A 113 24.47 -7.26 -10.37
C GLY A 113 25.89 -7.83 -10.51
N ILE A 114 26.54 -8.14 -9.38
CA ILE A 114 27.88 -8.76 -9.37
C ILE A 114 27.83 -10.15 -10.00
N VAL A 115 26.85 -10.99 -9.65
CA VAL A 115 26.69 -12.34 -10.24
C VAL A 115 26.47 -12.25 -11.75
N ALA A 116 25.58 -11.35 -12.21
CA ALA A 116 25.32 -11.13 -13.63
C ALA A 116 26.58 -10.66 -14.38
N ALA A 117 27.37 -9.76 -13.79
CA ALA A 117 28.64 -9.29 -14.34
C ALA A 117 29.68 -10.42 -14.43
N ILE A 118 29.82 -11.25 -13.39
CA ILE A 118 30.71 -12.42 -13.40
C ILE A 118 30.29 -13.42 -14.46
N TRP A 119 28.98 -13.66 -14.61
CA TRP A 119 28.44 -14.57 -15.61
C TRP A 119 28.71 -14.08 -17.04
N THR A 120 28.46 -12.80 -17.32
CA THR A 120 28.76 -12.19 -18.63
C THR A 120 30.25 -12.14 -18.94
N MET A 121 31.11 -11.88 -17.95
CA MET A 121 32.56 -11.95 -18.14
C MET A 121 33.05 -13.37 -18.42
N ARG A 122 32.43 -14.39 -17.79
CA ARG A 122 32.76 -15.80 -18.04
C ARG A 122 32.26 -16.30 -19.39
N SER A 123 31.09 -15.86 -19.84
CA SER A 123 30.56 -16.23 -21.16
C SER A 123 31.35 -15.60 -22.30
N ARG A 124 31.85 -14.37 -22.14
CA ARG A 124 32.73 -13.70 -23.12
C ARG A 124 34.14 -14.29 -23.23
N ARG A 125 34.63 -15.00 -22.22
CA ARG A 125 35.96 -15.66 -22.23
C ARG A 125 35.93 -17.08 -22.82
N ARG A 126 34.75 -17.63 -23.08
CA ARG A 126 34.57 -18.98 -23.65
C ARG A 126 34.35 -18.97 -25.17
N HIS A 127 34.28 -17.78 -25.77
CA HIS A 127 34.36 -17.54 -27.21
C HIS A 127 35.74 -16.98 -27.53
#